data_AF-A0A084VHJ1-F1
#
_entry.id   AF-A0A084VHJ1-F1
#
_cell.length_a   1.000
_cell.length_b   1.000
_cell.length_c   1.000
_cell.angle_alpha   90.00
_cell.angle_beta   90.00
_cell.angle_gamma   90.00
#
_symmetry.space_group_name_H-M   'P 1'
#
loop_
_entity.id
_entity.type
_entity.pdbx_description
1 polymer ?
#
loop_
_entity_poly.entity_id
_entity_poly.type
_entity_poly.pdbx_seq_one_letter_code
_entity_poly.pdbx_strand_id
1 'polypeptide(L)'
;MGWRVSNIRLIDFRSPFSTPPQLPSVEPFVMDQLSLQLTGGPQGYRINLKNMEVFGASNFTVRSIKLAEGDKPFEARLTIPRLTIHAKYTSSGVLIIIPASGSGDFDAVFDGVTADVKGLVSTIEKPTGMHLRVDKLDLNLSIKKPRLSVSKIFNNNRILTEATNLFLKENGHEVLRALQPQLQKKLSTEFAGIANQLLDNVPIHFFVLD
;
A
#
# COMPACT_ATOMS: atom_id res chain seq x y z
N MET A 1 19.83 27.58 3.48
CA MET A 1 19.95 27.22 4.91
C MET A 1 19.49 25.78 5.01
N GLY A 2 20.42 24.83 5.17
CA GLY A 2 20.12 23.40 5.13
C GLY A 2 19.91 22.87 6.55
N TRP A 3 18.75 22.29 6.81
CA TRP A 3 18.40 21.78 8.14
C TRP A 3 18.80 20.31 8.26
N ARG A 4 19.64 19.99 9.25
CA ARG A 4 19.91 18.59 9.67
C ARG A 4 19.06 18.32 10.89
N VAL A 5 18.09 17.40 10.79
CA VAL A 5 17.35 16.93 11.96
C VAL A 5 17.84 15.53 12.32
N SER A 6 18.51 15.46 13.47
CA SER A 6 18.87 14.21 14.13
C SER A 6 17.78 13.95 15.16
N ASN A 7 17.10 12.79 15.06
CA ASN A 7 16.07 12.27 15.97
C ASN A 7 14.62 12.73 15.73
N ILE A 8 13.90 11.97 14.88
CA ILE A 8 12.43 11.90 14.95
C ILE A 8 12.09 10.87 16.05
N ARG A 9 11.49 11.30 17.17
CA ARG A 9 10.82 10.38 18.10
C ARG A 9 9.36 10.21 17.65
N LEU A 10 8.86 8.97 17.72
CA LEU A 10 7.44 8.67 17.53
C LEU A 10 6.61 9.57 18.45
N ILE A 11 5.64 10.29 17.89
CA ILE A 11 4.72 11.15 18.64
C ILE A 11 3.92 10.24 19.60
N ASP A 12 4.03 10.50 20.91
CA ASP A 12 3.20 9.85 21.92
C ASP A 12 1.77 10.43 21.83
N PHE A 13 0.83 9.63 21.35
CA PHE A 13 -0.59 10.01 21.13
C PHE A 13 -1.40 10.15 22.43
N ARG A 14 -0.80 10.57 23.54
CA ARG A 14 -1.52 10.90 24.78
C ARG A 14 -2.17 12.30 24.65
N SER A 15 -3.30 12.26 23.95
CA SER A 15 -4.37 13.23 23.66
C SER A 15 -4.55 14.45 24.59
N PRO A 16 -4.89 15.61 23.97
CA PRO A 16 -5.99 16.47 24.44
C PRO A 16 -7.19 16.56 23.44
N PHE A 17 -7.28 15.69 22.45
CA PHE A 17 -8.33 15.70 21.41
C PHE A 17 -9.65 15.03 21.89
N SER A 18 -10.79 15.68 21.59
CA SER A 18 -12.14 15.28 22.01
C SER A 18 -12.76 14.14 21.20
N THR A 19 -12.15 13.74 20.09
CA THR A 19 -12.49 12.52 19.33
C THR A 19 -11.22 11.91 18.75
N PRO A 20 -10.91 10.63 19.00
CA PRO A 20 -9.78 9.98 18.35
C PRO A 20 -10.03 9.92 16.83
N PRO A 21 -9.04 10.26 15.99
CA PRO A 21 -9.18 10.10 14.54
C PRO A 21 -9.52 8.64 14.22
N GLN A 22 -10.51 8.40 13.36
CA GLN A 22 -10.81 7.07 12.84
C GLN A 22 -9.70 6.64 11.89
N LEU A 23 -8.61 6.14 12.46
CA LEU A 23 -7.51 5.57 11.70
C LEU A 23 -7.80 4.10 11.44
N PRO A 24 -7.52 3.59 10.23
CA PRO A 24 -7.59 2.15 9.98
C PRO A 24 -6.66 1.43 10.98
N SER A 25 -7.06 0.22 11.40
CA SER A 25 -6.19 -0.60 12.24
C SER A 25 -4.83 -0.75 11.55
N VAL A 26 -3.75 -0.63 12.33
CA VAL A 26 -2.39 -0.75 11.81
C VAL A 26 -2.02 -2.23 11.62
N GLU A 27 -2.71 -3.14 12.32
CA GLU A 27 -2.49 -4.58 12.26
C GLU A 27 -3.78 -5.36 12.64
N PRO A 28 -4.35 -6.17 11.72
CA PRO A 28 -4.11 -6.11 10.29
C PRO A 28 -4.53 -4.74 9.75
N PHE A 29 -3.82 -4.27 8.73
CA PHE A 29 -4.33 -3.20 7.88
C PHE A 29 -5.45 -3.77 7.00
N VAL A 30 -6.66 -3.22 7.14
CA VAL A 30 -7.85 -3.68 6.43
C VAL A 30 -8.16 -2.75 5.27
N MET A 31 -8.39 -3.34 4.09
CA MET A 31 -8.86 -2.62 2.90
C MET A 31 -10.09 -3.33 2.35
N ASP A 32 -11.20 -2.61 2.24
CA ASP A 32 -12.49 -3.17 1.82
C ASP A 32 -12.42 -3.75 0.41
N GLN A 33 -11.79 -3.03 -0.51
CA GLN A 33 -11.67 -3.47 -1.89
C GLN A 33 -10.43 -2.91 -2.60
N LEU A 34 -9.77 -3.77 -3.38
CA LEU A 34 -8.74 -3.39 -4.34
C LEU A 34 -9.06 -3.98 -5.71
N SER A 35 -9.28 -3.12 -6.70
CA SER A 35 -9.55 -3.50 -8.08
C SER A 35 -8.37 -3.14 -8.97
N LEU A 36 -7.82 -4.12 -9.69
CA LEU A 36 -6.71 -3.97 -10.62
C LEU A 36 -7.09 -4.55 -11.99
N GLN A 37 -6.50 -3.99 -13.04
CA GLN A 37 -6.65 -4.43 -14.41
C GLN A 37 -5.30 -4.47 -15.13
N LEU A 38 -5.10 -5.49 -15.97
CA LEU A 38 -4.02 -5.55 -16.94
C LEU A 38 -4.62 -5.30 -18.32
N THR A 39 -3.98 -4.38 -19.07
CA THR A 39 -4.29 -3.96 -20.45
C THR A 39 -5.70 -3.40 -20.70
N GLY A 40 -5.81 -2.59 -21.76
CA GLY A 40 -7.09 -2.16 -22.33
C GLY A 40 -7.52 -3.12 -23.43
N GLY A 41 -8.72 -3.69 -23.34
CA GLY A 41 -9.27 -4.61 -24.35
C GLY A 41 -10.31 -5.59 -23.77
N PRO A 42 -11.10 -6.25 -24.63
CA PRO A 42 -12.22 -7.11 -24.20
C PRO A 42 -11.79 -8.34 -23.39
N GLN A 43 -10.54 -8.81 -23.54
CA GLN A 43 -9.96 -9.95 -22.80
C GLN A 43 -8.96 -9.54 -21.70
N GLY A 44 -8.86 -8.23 -21.39
CA GLY A 44 -7.93 -7.73 -20.38
C GLY A 44 -8.22 -8.34 -19.01
N TYR A 45 -7.16 -8.74 -18.30
CA TYR A 45 -7.31 -9.35 -16.99
C TYR A 45 -7.80 -8.33 -15.98
N ARG A 46 -8.81 -8.68 -15.21
CA ARG A 46 -9.29 -7.90 -14.06
C ARG A 46 -9.26 -8.77 -12.83
N ILE A 47 -8.88 -8.18 -11.71
CA ILE A 47 -8.98 -8.79 -10.39
C ILE A 47 -9.58 -7.79 -9.41
N ASN A 48 -10.52 -8.26 -8.61
CA ASN A 48 -11.07 -7.57 -7.47
C ASN A 48 -10.75 -8.38 -6.22
N LEU A 49 -10.04 -7.77 -5.29
CA LEU A 49 -9.79 -8.28 -3.96
C LEU A 49 -10.77 -7.58 -3.00
N LYS A 50 -11.42 -8.34 -2.12
CA LYS A 50 -12.35 -7.84 -1.11
C LYS A 50 -11.98 -8.36 0.27
N ASN A 51 -12.32 -7.58 1.29
CA ASN A 51 -12.04 -7.89 2.69
C ASN A 51 -10.56 -8.24 2.87
N MET A 52 -9.70 -7.37 2.37
CA MET A 52 -8.27 -7.62 2.35
C MET A 52 -7.69 -7.33 3.72
N GLU A 53 -7.09 -8.33 4.35
CA GLU A 53 -6.39 -8.23 5.62
C GLU A 53 -4.88 -8.32 5.34
N VAL A 54 -4.15 -7.28 5.71
CA VAL A 54 -2.70 -7.17 5.50
C VAL A 54 -1.99 -7.17 6.84
N PHE A 55 -1.21 -8.22 7.06
CA PHE A 55 -0.42 -8.44 8.27
C PHE A 55 1.06 -8.12 8.04
N GLY A 56 1.73 -7.63 9.08
CA GLY A 56 3.14 -7.25 9.10
C GLY A 56 3.41 -5.82 8.61
N ALA A 57 2.37 -5.08 8.21
CA ALA A 57 2.50 -3.70 7.74
C ALA A 57 3.00 -2.76 8.85
N SER A 58 2.64 -3.05 10.10
CA SER A 58 3.12 -2.35 11.29
C SER A 58 4.63 -2.55 11.55
N ASN A 59 5.22 -3.65 11.09
CA ASN A 59 6.64 -3.98 11.27
C ASN A 59 7.52 -3.36 10.17
N PHE A 60 7.32 -2.08 9.89
CA PHE A 60 8.14 -1.34 8.94
C PHE A 60 9.36 -0.72 9.63
N THR A 61 10.43 -0.52 8.85
CA THR A 61 11.59 0.26 9.25
C THR A 61 11.78 1.40 8.28
N VAL A 62 11.80 2.63 8.78
CA VAL A 62 12.21 3.80 8.01
C VAL A 62 13.71 3.75 7.80
N ARG A 63 14.14 3.73 6.53
CA ARG A 63 15.57 3.72 6.15
C ARG A 63 16.10 5.13 5.93
N SER A 64 15.29 6.00 5.35
CA SER A 64 15.63 7.40 5.14
C SER A 64 14.36 8.23 4.99
N ILE A 65 14.41 9.46 5.50
CA ILE A 65 13.43 10.51 5.22
C ILE A 65 14.20 11.74 4.79
N LYS A 66 13.74 12.39 3.73
CA LYS A 66 14.15 13.70 3.27
C LYS A 66 12.90 14.57 3.24
N LEU A 67 12.93 15.64 4.03
CA LEU A 67 11.81 16.58 4.08
C LEU A 67 11.74 17.40 2.79
N ALA A 68 10.55 17.93 2.49
CA ALA A 68 10.38 18.87 1.40
C ALA A 68 11.16 20.16 1.67
N GLU A 69 11.79 20.71 0.64
CA GLU A 69 12.54 21.97 0.70
C GLU A 69 12.18 22.83 -0.51
N GLY A 70 11.44 23.92 -0.29
CA GLY A 70 10.85 24.72 -1.37
C GLY A 70 9.91 23.86 -2.21
N ASP A 71 10.10 23.87 -3.54
CA ASP A 71 9.29 23.07 -4.48
C ASP A 71 9.72 21.59 -4.57
N LYS A 72 10.73 21.16 -3.80
CA LYS A 72 11.20 19.76 -3.85
C LYS A 72 10.26 18.84 -3.07
N PRO A 73 9.92 17.66 -3.61
CA PRO A 73 9.10 16.69 -2.90
C PRO A 73 9.82 16.16 -1.65
N PHE A 74 9.04 15.77 -0.65
CA PHE A 74 9.56 14.89 0.40
C PHE A 74 9.84 13.51 -0.21
N GLU A 75 10.82 12.81 0.34
CA GLU A 75 11.15 11.45 -0.05
C GLU A 75 11.32 10.58 1.20
N ALA A 76 10.76 9.38 1.18
CA ALA A 76 10.94 8.40 2.26
C ALA A 76 11.21 7.02 1.67
N ARG A 77 12.12 6.27 2.32
CA ARG A 77 12.34 4.85 2.03
C ARG A 77 11.97 4.04 3.24
N LEU A 78 11.07 3.08 3.07
CA LEU A 78 10.63 2.16 4.10
C LEU A 78 10.93 0.73 3.67
N THR A 79 11.21 -0.14 4.62
CA THR A 79 11.32 -1.58 4.40
C THR A 79 10.39 -2.33 5.32
N ILE A 80 9.69 -3.34 4.80
CA ILE A 80 8.88 -4.26 5.59
C ILE A 80 9.48 -5.66 5.40
N PRO A 81 9.94 -6.34 6.47
CA PRO A 81 10.59 -7.64 6.34
C PRO A 81 9.68 -8.69 5.72
N ARG A 82 8.40 -8.69 6.10
CA ARG A 82 7.40 -9.63 5.60
C ARG A 82 6.00 -9.03 5.66
N LEU A 83 5.26 -9.14 4.58
CA LEU A 83 3.81 -8.92 4.52
C LEU A 83 3.09 -10.24 4.25
N THR A 84 1.97 -10.45 4.92
CA THR A 84 1.02 -11.53 4.61
C THR A 84 -0.33 -10.92 4.30
N ILE A 85 -0.96 -11.34 3.21
CA ILE A 85 -2.22 -10.79 2.73
C ILE A 85 -3.22 -11.93 2.59
N HIS A 86 -4.42 -11.72 3.11
CA HIS A 86 -5.57 -12.60 2.91
C HIS A 86 -6.69 -11.78 2.29
N ALA A 87 -7.34 -12.30 1.24
CA ALA A 87 -8.47 -11.62 0.61
C ALA A 87 -9.42 -12.62 -0.06
N LYS A 88 -10.68 -12.20 -0.25
CA LYS A 88 -11.56 -12.83 -1.24
C LYS A 88 -11.23 -12.24 -2.60
N TYR A 89 -11.07 -13.08 -3.63
CA TYR A 89 -10.81 -12.59 -4.97
C TYR A 89 -11.90 -13.00 -5.97
N THR A 90 -12.13 -12.14 -6.95
CA THR A 90 -12.81 -12.46 -8.19
C THR A 90 -11.99 -11.92 -9.34
N SER A 91 -11.81 -12.70 -10.40
CA SER A 91 -11.05 -12.29 -11.58
C SER A 91 -11.69 -12.75 -12.88
N SER A 92 -11.33 -12.08 -13.96
CA SER A 92 -11.76 -12.40 -15.31
C SER A 92 -10.66 -12.11 -16.32
N GLY A 93 -10.69 -12.80 -17.45
CA GLY A 93 -9.75 -12.61 -18.56
C GLY A 93 -8.49 -13.46 -18.45
N VAL A 94 -7.42 -12.99 -19.08
CA VAL A 94 -6.16 -13.75 -19.24
C VAL A 94 -5.03 -13.06 -18.49
N LEU A 95 -4.53 -13.70 -17.42
CA LEU A 95 -3.37 -13.23 -16.67
C LEU A 95 -2.10 -13.64 -17.43
N ILE A 96 -1.48 -12.67 -18.12
CA ILE A 96 -0.28 -12.84 -18.95
C ILE A 96 -0.54 -13.81 -20.13
N ILE A 97 -0.59 -15.11 -19.86
CA ILE A 97 -0.88 -16.18 -20.83
C ILE A 97 -1.92 -17.19 -20.33
N ILE A 98 -2.30 -17.15 -19.05
CA ILE A 98 -3.20 -18.15 -18.46
C ILE A 98 -4.62 -17.58 -18.33
N PRO A 99 -5.65 -18.32 -18.79
CA PRO A 99 -7.03 -18.02 -18.45
C PRO A 99 -7.20 -18.04 -16.94
N ALA A 100 -7.44 -16.88 -16.35
CA ALA A 100 -7.43 -16.69 -14.90
C ALA A 100 -8.78 -16.14 -14.42
N SER A 101 -9.87 -16.56 -15.08
CA SER A 101 -11.23 -16.24 -14.64
C SER A 101 -11.63 -17.16 -13.49
N GLY A 102 -12.06 -16.60 -12.37
CA GLY A 102 -12.46 -17.41 -11.22
C GLY A 102 -12.76 -16.57 -9.99
N SER A 103 -13.12 -17.26 -8.91
CA SER A 103 -13.32 -16.65 -7.60
C SER A 103 -12.90 -17.64 -6.53
N GLY A 104 -12.49 -17.11 -5.38
CA GLY A 104 -12.01 -17.92 -4.26
C GLY A 104 -11.29 -17.09 -3.22
N ASP A 105 -10.39 -17.74 -2.50
CA ASP A 105 -9.50 -17.10 -1.53
C ASP A 105 -8.15 -16.83 -2.22
N PHE A 106 -7.60 -15.64 -1.97
CA PHE A 106 -6.29 -15.21 -2.42
C PHE A 106 -5.41 -14.97 -1.21
N ASP A 107 -4.22 -15.57 -1.25
CA ASP A 107 -3.20 -15.41 -0.23
C ASP A 107 -1.91 -14.93 -0.90
N ALA A 108 -1.24 -13.97 -0.26
CA ALA A 108 0.08 -13.54 -0.68
C ALA A 108 1.03 -13.42 0.50
N VAL A 109 2.28 -13.80 0.28
CA VAL A 109 3.39 -13.51 1.21
C VAL A 109 4.48 -12.80 0.45
N PHE A 110 4.84 -11.60 0.92
CA PHE A 110 5.91 -10.80 0.35
C PHE A 110 7.03 -10.65 1.36
N ASP A 111 8.18 -11.28 1.12
CA ASP A 111 9.37 -11.03 1.94
C ASP A 111 10.24 -9.95 1.31
N GLY A 112 10.81 -9.09 2.17
CA GLY A 112 11.72 -8.02 1.79
C GLY A 112 11.05 -6.99 0.88
N VAL A 113 10.00 -6.35 1.39
CA VAL A 113 9.32 -5.25 0.70
C VAL A 113 10.09 -3.96 0.94
N THR A 114 10.32 -3.19 -0.11
CA THR A 114 10.85 -1.83 -0.05
C THR A 114 9.84 -0.89 -0.70
N ALA A 115 9.51 0.19 -0.01
CA ALA A 115 8.63 1.24 -0.48
C ALA A 115 9.42 2.56 -0.55
N ASP A 116 9.55 3.10 -1.75
CA ASP A 116 10.07 4.43 -1.99
C ASP A 116 8.88 5.37 -2.22
N VAL A 117 8.68 6.31 -1.30
CA VAL A 117 7.58 7.28 -1.32
C VAL A 117 8.16 8.62 -1.70
N LYS A 118 7.51 9.31 -2.64
CA LYS A 118 7.76 10.72 -2.93
C LYS A 118 6.45 11.49 -2.88
N GLY A 119 6.46 12.71 -2.37
CA GLY A 119 5.24 13.50 -2.40
C GLY A 119 5.45 14.99 -2.28
N LEU A 120 4.44 15.73 -2.71
CA LEU A 120 4.36 17.18 -2.57
C LEU A 120 3.48 17.50 -1.38
N VAL A 121 3.91 18.48 -0.59
CA VAL A 121 3.18 18.95 0.58
C VAL A 121 2.96 20.44 0.51
N SER A 122 1.78 20.88 0.95
CA SER A 122 1.43 22.27 1.15
C SER A 122 0.98 22.51 2.59
N THR A 123 0.81 23.78 2.95
CA THR A 123 0.26 24.19 4.24
C THR A 123 -1.14 24.75 4.05
N ILE A 124 -2.05 24.39 4.93
CA ILE A 124 -3.41 24.94 5.00
C ILE A 124 -3.61 25.60 6.36
N GLU A 125 -4.07 26.85 6.34
CA GLU A 125 -4.49 27.56 7.55
C GLU A 125 -5.89 27.12 7.97
N LYS A 126 -6.03 26.76 9.24
CA LYS A 126 -7.30 26.40 9.89
C LYS A 126 -7.45 27.19 11.20
N PRO A 127 -8.66 27.27 11.80
CA PRO A 127 -8.84 27.88 13.11
C PRO A 127 -7.97 27.26 14.22
N THR A 128 -7.57 26.00 14.05
CA THR A 128 -6.69 25.24 14.95
C THR A 128 -5.20 25.47 14.70
N GLY A 129 -4.83 26.30 13.72
CA GLY A 129 -3.46 26.60 13.32
C GLY A 129 -3.15 26.20 11.88
N MET A 130 -1.88 26.26 11.50
CA MET A 130 -1.43 25.76 10.21
C MET A 130 -1.25 24.23 10.24
N HIS A 131 -1.74 23.56 9.22
CA HIS A 131 -1.65 22.11 9.04
C HIS A 131 -0.92 21.77 7.75
N LEU A 132 -0.23 20.63 7.73
CA LEU A 132 0.33 20.06 6.50
C LEU A 132 -0.75 19.33 5.71
N ARG A 133 -0.60 19.34 4.38
CA ARG A 133 -1.40 18.54 3.47
C ARG A 133 -0.50 17.89 2.43
N VAL A 134 -0.73 16.61 2.17
CA VAL A 134 -0.15 15.89 1.03
C VAL A 134 -0.99 16.15 -0.21
N ASP A 135 -0.44 16.88 -1.18
CA ASP A 135 -1.10 17.20 -2.44
C ASP A 135 -0.94 16.09 -3.47
N LYS A 136 0.24 15.44 -3.46
CA LYS A 136 0.56 14.32 -4.33
C LYS A 136 1.43 13.32 -3.59
N LEU A 137 1.17 12.03 -3.81
CA LEU A 137 1.98 10.94 -3.28
C LEU A 137 2.20 9.92 -4.39
N ASP A 138 3.47 9.67 -4.71
CA ASP A 138 3.92 8.65 -5.65
C ASP A 138 4.62 7.55 -4.85
N LEU A 139 4.14 6.31 -5.02
CA LEU A 139 4.67 5.13 -4.36
C LEU A 139 5.37 4.22 -5.38
N ASN A 140 6.64 3.91 -5.13
CA ASN A 140 7.34 2.84 -5.81
C ASN A 140 7.55 1.65 -4.87
N LEU A 141 7.26 0.43 -5.35
CA LEU A 141 7.27 -0.80 -4.56
C LEU A 141 8.24 -1.79 -5.19
N SER A 142 9.06 -2.41 -4.36
CA SER A 142 9.93 -3.51 -4.75
C SER A 142 9.74 -4.65 -3.77
N ILE A 143 9.54 -5.87 -4.28
CA ILE A 143 9.29 -7.07 -3.49
C ILE A 143 10.37 -8.08 -3.83
N LYS A 144 11.18 -8.46 -2.84
CA LYS A 144 12.30 -9.39 -3.05
C LYS A 144 11.84 -10.82 -3.34
N LYS A 145 10.85 -11.32 -2.59
CA LYS A 145 10.33 -12.68 -2.77
C LYS A 145 8.81 -12.69 -2.65
N PRO A 146 8.09 -12.68 -3.77
CA PRO A 146 6.65 -12.84 -3.78
C PRO A 146 6.25 -14.32 -3.83
N ARG A 147 5.26 -14.68 -3.02
CA ARG A 147 4.55 -15.95 -3.10
C ARG A 147 3.07 -15.64 -3.17
N LEU A 148 2.44 -16.08 -4.24
CA LEU A 148 1.03 -15.88 -4.52
C LEU A 148 0.37 -17.25 -4.56
N SER A 149 -0.81 -17.37 -3.95
CA SER A 149 -1.60 -18.58 -4.03
C SER A 149 -3.09 -18.29 -4.01
N VAL A 150 -3.84 -19.22 -4.55
CA VAL A 150 -5.30 -19.19 -4.57
C VAL A 150 -5.86 -20.52 -4.09
N SER A 151 -7.01 -20.47 -3.41
CA SER A 151 -7.73 -21.66 -2.98
C SER A 151 -9.24 -21.51 -3.15
N LYS A 152 -9.95 -22.64 -3.11
CA LYS A 152 -11.41 -22.71 -3.34
C LYS A 152 -11.85 -22.18 -4.71
N ILE A 153 -11.05 -22.46 -5.74
CA ILE A 153 -11.25 -22.01 -7.12
C ILE A 153 -11.80 -23.14 -8.00
N PHE A 154 -12.41 -22.80 -9.13
CA PHE A 154 -12.89 -23.78 -10.14
C PHE A 154 -13.74 -24.92 -9.57
N ASN A 155 -14.68 -24.62 -8.67
CA ASN A 155 -15.48 -25.62 -7.95
C ASN A 155 -14.63 -26.71 -7.27
N ASN A 156 -13.48 -26.33 -6.72
CA ASN A 156 -12.49 -27.22 -6.08
C ASN A 156 -11.88 -28.27 -7.03
N ASN A 157 -11.83 -27.99 -8.34
CA ASN A 157 -11.08 -28.83 -9.27
C ASN A 157 -9.58 -28.81 -8.93
N ARG A 158 -9.08 -29.93 -8.42
CA ARG A 158 -7.70 -30.08 -7.95
C ARG A 158 -6.67 -29.79 -9.03
N ILE A 159 -6.87 -30.29 -10.25
CA ILE A 159 -5.91 -30.16 -11.36
C ILE A 159 -5.76 -28.69 -11.75
N LEU A 160 -6.87 -27.98 -11.95
CA LEU A 160 -6.85 -26.56 -12.31
C LEU A 160 -6.29 -25.69 -11.17
N THR A 161 -6.58 -26.06 -9.93
CA THR A 161 -6.04 -25.40 -8.74
C THR A 161 -4.53 -25.57 -8.62
N GLU A 162 -4.01 -26.77 -8.80
CA GLU A 162 -2.57 -27.06 -8.76
C GLU A 162 -1.85 -26.36 -9.92
N ALA A 163 -2.40 -26.43 -11.15
CA ALA A 163 -1.82 -25.76 -12.32
C ALA A 163 -1.75 -24.23 -12.14
N THR A 164 -2.80 -23.62 -11.60
CA THR A 164 -2.83 -22.16 -11.34
C THR A 164 -1.82 -21.77 -10.27
N ASN A 165 -1.76 -22.52 -9.16
CA ASN A 165 -0.80 -22.26 -8.10
C ASN A 165 0.65 -22.51 -8.54
N LEU A 166 0.89 -23.49 -9.41
CA LEU A 166 2.21 -23.71 -10.00
C LEU A 166 2.64 -22.49 -10.83
N PHE A 167 1.75 -22.00 -11.70
CA PHE A 167 2.04 -20.79 -12.47
C PHE A 167 2.32 -19.58 -11.58
N LEU A 168 1.49 -19.33 -10.57
CA LEU A 168 1.68 -18.21 -9.63
C LEU A 168 3.00 -18.32 -8.85
N LYS A 169 3.39 -19.54 -8.47
CA LYS A 169 4.66 -19.81 -7.78
C LYS A 169 5.85 -19.57 -8.69
N GLU A 170 5.78 -19.99 -9.96
CA GLU A 170 6.88 -19.85 -10.93
C GLU A 170 7.00 -18.42 -11.48
N ASN A 171 5.90 -17.68 -11.56
CA ASN A 171 5.80 -16.39 -12.26
C ASN A 171 5.37 -15.24 -11.33
N GLY A 172 5.52 -15.39 -10.01
CA GLY A 172 5.03 -14.40 -9.04
C GLY A 172 5.62 -13.00 -9.24
N HIS A 173 6.88 -12.90 -9.68
CA HIS A 173 7.51 -11.62 -10.00
C HIS A 173 6.91 -10.98 -11.26
N GLU A 174 6.65 -11.77 -12.30
CA GLU A 174 6.06 -11.33 -13.57
C GLU A 174 4.63 -10.84 -13.35
N VAL A 175 3.85 -11.59 -12.56
CA VAL A 175 2.47 -11.21 -12.18
C VAL A 175 2.47 -9.88 -11.43
N LEU A 176 3.35 -9.72 -10.44
CA LEU A 176 3.47 -8.45 -9.72
C LEU A 176 3.91 -7.32 -10.64
N ARG A 177 4.94 -7.53 -11.46
CA ARG A 177 5.45 -6.51 -12.40
C ARG A 177 4.36 -6.03 -13.36
N ALA A 178 3.52 -6.94 -13.83
CA ALA A 178 2.40 -6.60 -14.69
C ALA A 178 1.36 -5.72 -13.97
N LEU A 179 1.00 -6.06 -12.73
CA LEU A 179 -0.03 -5.37 -11.94
C LEU A 179 0.49 -4.10 -11.24
N GLN A 180 1.80 -3.98 -11.09
CA GLN A 180 2.48 -2.97 -10.28
C GLN A 180 2.08 -1.53 -10.62
N PRO A 181 1.95 -1.09 -11.90
CA PRO A 181 1.55 0.29 -12.20
C PRO A 181 0.18 0.67 -11.63
N GLN A 182 -0.80 -0.24 -11.71
CA GLN A 182 -2.13 0.03 -11.15
C GLN A 182 -2.14 -0.07 -9.63
N LEU A 183 -1.41 -1.05 -9.08
CA LEU A 183 -1.26 -1.22 -7.64
C LEU A 183 -0.64 0.03 -7.00
N GLN A 184 0.45 0.54 -7.56
CA GLN A 184 1.13 1.75 -7.11
C GLN A 184 0.20 2.96 -7.15
N LYS A 185 -0.53 3.15 -8.26
CA LYS A 185 -1.49 4.25 -8.38
C LYS A 185 -2.58 4.19 -7.31
N LYS A 186 -3.17 3.00 -7.09
CA LYS A 186 -4.22 2.80 -6.08
C LYS A 186 -3.69 3.06 -4.67
N LEU A 187 -2.58 2.44 -4.30
CA LEU A 187 -1.99 2.61 -2.97
C LEU A 187 -1.49 4.04 -2.73
N SER A 188 -0.99 4.72 -3.76
CA SER A 188 -0.66 6.15 -3.69
C SER A 188 -1.85 7.00 -3.25
N THR A 189 -3.03 6.77 -3.84
CA THR A 189 -4.26 7.49 -3.49
C THR A 189 -4.72 7.15 -2.07
N GLU A 190 -4.76 5.86 -1.72
CA GLU A 190 -5.19 5.42 -0.38
C GLU A 190 -4.27 5.99 0.72
N PHE A 191 -2.94 5.88 0.53
CA PHE A 191 -1.98 6.37 1.52
C PHE A 191 -1.95 7.90 1.61
N ALA A 192 -2.16 8.62 0.51
CA ALA A 192 -2.34 10.08 0.59
C ALA A 192 -3.59 10.46 1.40
N GLY A 193 -4.69 9.71 1.23
CA GLY A 193 -5.92 9.89 2.01
C GLY A 193 -5.70 9.68 3.51
N ILE A 194 -5.08 8.55 3.88
CA ILE A 194 -4.75 8.23 5.28
C ILE A 194 -3.79 9.27 5.86
N ALA A 195 -2.76 9.68 5.12
CA ALA A 195 -1.81 10.71 5.57
C ALA A 195 -2.52 12.04 5.82
N ASN A 196 -3.42 12.47 4.93
CA ASN A 196 -4.17 13.71 5.11
C ASN A 196 -5.13 13.65 6.30
N GLN A 197 -5.81 12.51 6.53
CA GLN A 197 -6.64 12.33 7.72
C GLN A 197 -5.84 12.49 9.02
N LEU A 198 -4.58 12.03 9.05
CA LEU A 198 -3.68 12.23 10.18
C LEU A 198 -3.26 13.69 10.33
N LEU A 199 -2.74 14.30 9.26
CA LEU A 199 -2.20 15.66 9.27
C LEU A 199 -3.28 16.73 9.52
N ASP A 200 -4.52 16.44 9.12
CA ASP A 200 -5.65 17.33 9.37
C ASP A 200 -5.94 17.54 10.87
N ASN A 201 -5.53 16.61 11.73
CA ASN A 201 -5.74 16.64 13.17
C ASN A 201 -4.51 17.14 13.96
N VAL A 202 -3.36 17.33 13.31
CA VAL A 202 -2.11 17.71 13.99
C VAL A 202 -1.53 18.99 13.37
N PRO A 203 -1.50 20.12 14.10
CA PRO A 203 -0.85 21.35 13.63
C PRO A 203 0.65 21.18 13.36
N ILE A 204 1.18 21.97 12.43
CA ILE A 204 2.57 21.85 11.95
C ILE A 204 3.63 22.02 13.06
N HIS A 205 3.34 22.80 14.09
CA HIS A 205 4.27 23.06 15.20
C HIS A 205 4.57 21.82 16.05
N PHE A 206 3.78 20.76 15.96
CA PHE A 206 4.09 19.48 16.61
C PHE A 206 5.13 18.66 15.85
N PHE A 207 5.36 18.96 14.56
CA PHE A 207 6.27 18.19 13.70
C PHE A 207 7.66 18.84 13.56
N VAL A 208 7.77 20.13 13.87
CA VAL A 208 9.01 20.90 13.78
C VAL A 208 9.38 21.32 15.20
N LEU A 209 10.50 20.79 15.71
CA LEU A 209 11.15 21.32 16.90
C LEU A 209 12.21 22.33 16.43
N ASP A 210 12.25 23.49 17.09
CA ASP A 210 13.20 24.58 16.84
C ASP A 210 14.67 24.13 16.95
#